data_AF-A0A7J3FAC3-F1
#
_entry.id   AF-A0A7J3FAC3-F1
#
_cell.length_a   1.000
_cell.length_b   1.000
_cell.length_c   1.000
_cell.angle_alpha   90.00
_cell.angle_beta   90.00
_cell.angle_gamma   90.00
#
_symmetry.space_group_name_H-M   'P 1'
#
loop_
_entity.id
_entity.type
_entity.pdbx_description
1 polymer ?
#
loop_
_entity_poly.entity_id
_entity_poly.type
_entity_poly.pdbx_seq_one_letter_code
_entity_poly.pdbx_strand_id
1 'polypeptide(L)'
;MIEFEVSDKDLLARIGRFRTKSGTVETPIFLPVINPAREVVKPRELWDLFGCNALITNAYIVKKYFGEKAKERGIHGILDFPGVVMTDSGAYQILAYGSVEVTNEEIIRYQEEIDTDIATILDVPTGWGVSSDHAKYTVDETLRRAKELENLRRRMDIAWVGPIQGGCFLNLVASSAREIGNLPFHIHALGSPTPVMEQYLFTVLVDMVLTAKMNAPINRPFHLFGAGHPLIFPLIVVLGCDIFDSAAYSLFARENRYLTDYGTMHLKDLEYLPCSCPVCVKYEPRDLMEMPKDEREKNLSMHNLYVCFSEIRRVKQAISEGRLWEYVEMKSHAHPSLLQALKNLKKYSEYIEKHSPQIKKRGLFFFSSIGLIRPEVTRHVKRLRERYSPPEWAKILILIPDLEAKNTRRRGLYRKIVSAICKKAGLDPGVAHVCFYSPPFGVIPMELAETYPLYQYEYAYPPDIESIKHVAHQILEYINRSQYTTIILLVEDGWSRDLAEIYANGPYRDKIKIERLPLTSGVKKIIS
;
A
#
# COMPACT_ATOMS: atom_id res chain seq x y z
N MET A 1 -25.02 -7.10 14.16
CA MET A 1 -24.89 -6.09 13.08
C MET A 1 -23.47 -6.17 12.57
N ILE A 2 -23.30 -6.46 11.27
CA ILE A 2 -21.99 -6.53 10.62
C ILE A 2 -21.71 -5.15 10.03
N GLU A 3 -20.59 -4.54 10.41
CA GLU A 3 -20.30 -3.14 10.11
C GLU A 3 -18.81 -2.94 9.85
N PHE A 4 -18.48 -2.03 8.94
CA PHE A 4 -17.10 -1.61 8.67
C PHE A 4 -17.00 -0.09 8.71
N GLU A 5 -16.23 0.41 9.68
CA GLU A 5 -15.95 1.84 9.84
C GLU A 5 -14.48 2.13 9.58
N VAL A 6 -14.16 3.30 9.01
CA VAL A 6 -12.78 3.72 8.74
C VAL A 6 -12.41 4.89 9.64
N SER A 7 -11.30 4.80 10.38
CA SER A 7 -10.81 5.86 11.27
C SER A 7 -9.71 6.70 10.65
N ASP A 8 -8.73 6.08 10.01
CA ASP A 8 -7.56 6.74 9.43
C ASP A 8 -7.32 6.23 8.01
N LYS A 9 -6.71 7.06 7.18
CA LYS A 9 -6.33 6.73 5.80
C LYS A 9 -4.98 7.32 5.46
N ASP A 10 -4.23 6.61 4.64
CA ASP A 10 -3.08 7.14 3.91
C ASP A 10 -2.96 6.36 2.59
N LEU A 11 -2.79 7.05 1.47
CA LEU A 11 -2.91 6.46 0.14
C LEU A 11 -4.29 5.75 -0.02
N LEU A 12 -4.32 4.51 -0.51
CA LEU A 12 -5.54 3.69 -0.50
C LEU A 12 -5.70 2.86 0.78
N ALA A 13 -4.70 2.89 1.67
CA ALA A 13 -4.73 2.18 2.93
C ALA A 13 -5.71 2.83 3.91
N ARG A 14 -6.26 2.00 4.79
CA ARG A 14 -7.20 2.44 5.81
C ARG A 14 -7.06 1.63 7.08
N ILE A 15 -7.05 2.33 8.21
CA ILE A 15 -7.32 1.72 9.50
C ILE A 15 -8.83 1.71 9.68
N GLY A 16 -9.39 0.53 9.89
CA GLY A 16 -10.83 0.38 10.04
C GLY A 16 -11.19 -0.61 11.13
N ARG A 17 -12.44 -0.58 11.58
CA ARG A 17 -13.01 -1.51 12.56
C ARG A 17 -14.11 -2.30 11.88
N PHE A 18 -13.92 -3.62 11.81
CA PHE A 18 -14.89 -4.56 11.27
C PHE A 18 -15.54 -5.34 12.41
N ARG A 19 -16.85 -5.14 12.61
CA ARG A 19 -17.63 -5.79 13.66
C ARG A 19 -18.28 -7.07 13.14
N THR A 20 -18.08 -8.17 13.85
CA THR A 20 -18.74 -9.47 13.63
C THR A 20 -19.57 -9.85 14.86
N LYS A 21 -20.20 -11.03 14.84
CA LYS A 21 -20.97 -11.54 15.99
C LYS A 21 -20.08 -11.88 17.21
N SER A 22 -18.82 -12.28 17.00
CA SER A 22 -17.91 -12.70 18.07
C SER A 22 -16.84 -11.67 18.43
N GLY A 23 -16.81 -10.50 17.80
CA GLY A 23 -15.86 -9.45 18.16
C GLY A 23 -15.74 -8.32 17.16
N THR A 24 -14.79 -7.42 17.41
CA THR A 24 -14.41 -6.37 16.46
C THR A 24 -12.93 -6.50 16.15
N VAL A 25 -12.59 -6.48 14.86
CA VAL A 25 -11.21 -6.58 14.36
C VAL A 25 -10.79 -5.25 13.76
N GLU A 26 -9.53 -4.87 13.98
CA GLU A 26 -8.98 -3.64 13.41
C GLU A 26 -8.11 -3.95 12.19
N THR A 27 -8.47 -3.40 11.03
CA THR A 27 -7.73 -3.53 9.76
C THR A 27 -6.66 -2.43 9.64
N PRO A 28 -5.59 -2.61 8.83
CA PRO A 28 -5.20 -3.83 8.15
C PRO A 28 -4.84 -4.96 9.11
N ILE A 29 -5.24 -6.20 8.82
CA ILE A 29 -5.02 -7.35 9.71
C ILE A 29 -4.44 -8.55 8.95
N PHE A 30 -3.45 -9.17 9.56
CA PHE A 30 -2.94 -10.49 9.17
C PHE A 30 -3.66 -11.58 9.96
N LEU A 31 -4.23 -12.56 9.25
CA LEU A 31 -4.89 -13.73 9.83
C LEU A 31 -3.96 -14.95 9.72
N PRO A 32 -3.38 -15.45 10.83
CA PRO A 32 -2.66 -16.70 10.81
C PRO A 32 -3.59 -17.84 10.36
N VAL A 33 -3.16 -18.62 9.35
CA VAL A 33 -3.89 -19.84 8.97
C VAL A 33 -3.57 -20.94 9.97
N ILE A 34 -4.62 -21.55 10.52
CA ILE A 34 -4.54 -22.67 11.44
C ILE A 34 -4.99 -23.94 10.72
N ASN A 35 -4.13 -24.96 10.76
CA ASN A 35 -4.54 -26.31 10.41
C ASN A 35 -4.95 -27.04 11.71
N PRO A 36 -6.25 -27.26 11.94
CA PRO A 36 -6.73 -27.86 13.19
C PRO A 36 -6.31 -29.33 13.33
N ALA A 37 -5.88 -29.99 12.26
CA ALA A 37 -5.33 -31.35 12.31
C ALA A 37 -3.86 -31.41 12.74
N ARG A 38 -3.13 -30.28 12.69
CA ARG A 38 -1.73 -30.17 13.13
C ARG A 38 -1.42 -28.77 13.64
N GLU A 39 -1.63 -28.57 14.93
CA GLU A 39 -1.39 -27.30 15.60
C GLU A 39 0.08 -27.19 16.05
N VAL A 40 0.90 -26.50 15.26
CA VAL A 40 2.29 -26.17 15.63
C VAL A 40 2.32 -25.07 16.70
N VAL A 41 1.43 -24.09 16.56
CA VAL A 41 1.16 -23.03 17.54
C VAL A 41 -0.32 -23.09 17.86
N LYS A 42 -0.68 -23.17 19.15
CA LYS A 42 -2.09 -23.27 19.53
C LYS A 42 -2.81 -21.94 19.30
N PRO A 43 -4.06 -21.92 18.84
CA PRO A 43 -4.83 -20.68 18.69
C PRO A 43 -4.94 -19.87 19.99
N ARG A 44 -5.05 -20.54 21.14
CA ARG A 44 -5.00 -19.90 22.46
C ARG A 44 -3.69 -19.12 22.69
N GLU A 45 -2.55 -19.67 22.28
CA GLU A 45 -1.25 -18.97 22.36
C GLU A 45 -1.22 -17.72 21.46
N LEU A 46 -1.89 -17.76 20.29
CA LEU A 46 -2.00 -16.58 19.41
C LEU A 46 -2.75 -15.44 20.10
N TRP A 47 -3.86 -15.76 20.77
CA TRP A 47 -4.63 -14.79 21.53
C TRP A 47 -3.80 -14.20 22.68
N ASP A 48 -3.24 -15.05 23.54
CA ASP A 48 -2.59 -14.63 24.79
C ASP A 48 -1.27 -13.87 24.55
N LEU A 49 -0.47 -14.28 23.56
CA LEU A 49 0.89 -13.76 23.38
C LEU A 49 1.01 -12.65 22.34
N PHE A 50 0.18 -12.68 21.29
CA PHE A 50 0.28 -11.73 20.19
C PHE A 50 -0.83 -10.68 20.20
N GLY A 51 -1.84 -10.82 21.06
CA GLY A 51 -3.07 -10.05 20.96
C GLY A 51 -3.82 -10.33 19.65
N CYS A 52 -3.65 -11.53 19.09
CA CYS A 52 -4.30 -11.94 17.86
C CYS A 52 -5.78 -12.14 18.13
N ASN A 53 -6.62 -11.22 17.65
CA ASN A 53 -8.07 -11.25 17.87
C ASN A 53 -8.86 -11.82 16.69
N ALA A 54 -8.18 -12.27 15.63
CA ALA A 54 -8.78 -12.97 14.51
C ALA A 54 -7.80 -13.92 13.83
N LEU A 55 -8.31 -15.06 13.35
CA LEU A 55 -7.54 -16.05 12.60
C LEU A 55 -8.40 -16.66 11.50
N ILE A 56 -7.78 -17.46 10.63
CA ILE A 56 -8.49 -18.23 9.62
C ILE A 56 -8.17 -19.72 9.74
N THR A 57 -9.15 -20.56 9.46
CA THR A 57 -8.99 -22.01 9.29
C THR A 57 -9.73 -22.46 8.04
N ASN A 58 -9.65 -23.75 7.72
CA ASN A 58 -10.27 -24.32 6.53
C ASN A 58 -11.43 -25.24 6.92
N ALA A 59 -12.66 -24.85 6.57
CA ALA A 59 -13.87 -25.57 6.94
C ALA A 59 -13.90 -26.99 6.35
N TYR A 60 -13.32 -27.22 5.18
CA TYR A 60 -13.21 -28.56 4.60
C TYR A 60 -12.31 -29.48 5.45
N ILE A 61 -11.18 -28.97 5.95
CA ILE A 61 -10.32 -29.71 6.88
C ILE A 61 -11.06 -29.97 8.20
N VAL A 62 -11.75 -28.98 8.74
CA VAL A 62 -12.55 -29.14 9.97
C VAL A 62 -13.60 -30.24 9.77
N LYS A 63 -14.33 -30.24 8.66
CA LYS A 63 -15.32 -31.27 8.30
C LYS A 63 -14.69 -32.66 8.27
N LYS A 64 -13.53 -32.80 7.62
CA LYS A 64 -12.84 -34.07 7.46
C LYS A 64 -12.36 -34.69 8.77
N TYR A 65 -11.83 -33.87 9.69
CA TYR A 65 -11.19 -34.38 10.92
C TYR A 65 -12.07 -34.30 12.16
N PHE A 66 -13.05 -33.39 12.20
CA PHE A 66 -13.90 -33.16 13.37
C PHE A 66 -15.39 -33.41 13.09
N GLY A 67 -15.84 -33.30 11.84
CA GLY A 67 -17.21 -33.68 11.43
C GLY A 67 -18.29 -33.11 12.35
N GLU A 68 -19.08 -34.00 12.97
CA GLU A 68 -20.15 -33.66 13.93
C GLU A 68 -19.65 -33.00 15.21
N LYS A 69 -18.45 -33.35 15.70
CA LYS A 69 -17.87 -32.75 16.92
C LYS A 69 -17.72 -31.23 16.80
N ALA A 70 -17.42 -30.74 15.60
CA ALA A 70 -17.33 -29.30 15.34
C ALA A 70 -18.70 -28.62 15.29
N LYS A 71 -19.77 -29.34 14.93
CA LYS A 71 -21.14 -28.82 14.98
C LYS A 71 -21.66 -28.73 16.41
N GLU A 72 -21.30 -29.70 17.25
CA GLU A 72 -21.67 -29.71 18.66
C GLU A 72 -20.94 -28.63 19.47
N ARG A 73 -19.63 -28.46 19.23
CA ARG A 73 -18.78 -27.54 20.01
C ARG A 73 -18.65 -26.14 19.41
N GLY A 74 -19.01 -25.96 18.14
CA GLY A 74 -18.69 -24.78 17.35
C GLY A 74 -17.18 -24.64 17.07
N ILE A 75 -16.83 -23.80 16.11
CA ILE A 75 -15.44 -23.63 15.66
C ILE A 75 -14.56 -23.00 16.76
N HIS A 76 -15.11 -22.07 17.54
CA HIS A 76 -14.42 -21.47 18.68
C HIS A 76 -14.07 -22.51 19.74
N GLY A 77 -14.97 -23.45 20.01
CA GLY A 77 -14.75 -24.55 20.94
C GLY A 77 -13.71 -25.56 20.42
N ILE A 78 -13.69 -25.82 19.11
CA ILE A 78 -12.68 -26.69 18.49
C ILE A 78 -11.28 -26.09 18.57
N LEU A 79 -11.14 -24.79 18.29
CA LEU A 79 -9.86 -24.09 18.26
C LEU A 79 -9.41 -23.58 19.63
N ASP A 80 -10.29 -23.59 20.64
CA ASP A 80 -10.07 -22.88 21.92
C ASP A 80 -9.68 -21.41 21.70
N PHE A 81 -10.42 -20.71 20.83
CA PHE A 81 -10.10 -19.34 20.42
C PHE A 81 -11.29 -18.40 20.67
N PRO A 82 -11.14 -17.35 21.50
CA PRO A 82 -12.22 -16.46 21.89
C PRO A 82 -12.45 -15.30 20.91
N GLY A 83 -11.53 -15.09 19.96
CA GLY A 83 -11.63 -14.03 18.95
C GLY A 83 -12.40 -14.46 17.70
N VAL A 84 -12.34 -13.64 16.66
CA VAL A 84 -13.06 -13.85 15.40
C VAL A 84 -12.44 -14.98 14.58
N VAL A 85 -13.26 -15.94 14.13
CA VAL A 85 -12.82 -17.05 13.29
C VAL A 85 -13.37 -16.93 11.87
N MET A 86 -12.46 -16.72 10.93
CA MET A 86 -12.76 -16.85 9.51
C MET A 86 -12.58 -18.31 9.07
N THR A 87 -13.46 -18.79 8.18
CA THR A 87 -13.28 -20.08 7.52
C THR A 87 -13.19 -19.94 6.00
N ASP A 88 -12.12 -20.51 5.45
CA ASP A 88 -12.02 -20.79 4.02
C ASP A 88 -12.87 -22.03 3.68
N SER A 89 -13.41 -22.07 2.45
CA SER A 89 -14.28 -23.12 1.94
C SER A 89 -13.52 -24.40 1.54
N GLY A 90 -12.20 -24.30 1.39
CA GLY A 90 -11.37 -25.36 0.84
C GLY A 90 -11.08 -25.22 -0.66
N ALA A 91 -11.35 -24.05 -1.24
CA ALA A 91 -11.05 -23.74 -2.63
C ALA A 91 -9.56 -23.95 -2.96
N TYR A 92 -8.65 -23.68 -2.02
CA TYR A 92 -7.22 -23.97 -2.21
C TYR A 92 -6.92 -25.45 -2.46
N GLN A 93 -7.70 -26.38 -1.89
CA GLN A 93 -7.54 -27.82 -2.19
C GLN A 93 -7.95 -28.15 -3.62
N ILE A 94 -8.88 -27.41 -4.23
CA ILE A 94 -9.18 -27.54 -5.66
C ILE A 94 -7.95 -27.15 -6.49
N LEU A 95 -7.29 -26.05 -6.13
CA LEU A 95 -6.06 -25.62 -6.80
C LEU A 95 -4.92 -26.64 -6.65
N ALA A 96 -4.76 -27.20 -5.45
CA ALA A 96 -3.64 -28.10 -5.13
C ALA A 96 -3.86 -29.55 -5.58
N TYR A 97 -5.09 -30.07 -5.56
CA TYR A 97 -5.42 -31.48 -5.77
C TYR A 97 -6.45 -31.73 -6.88
N GLY A 98 -6.93 -30.68 -7.55
CA GLY A 98 -7.82 -30.76 -8.72
C GLY A 98 -9.31 -30.93 -8.41
N SER A 99 -9.69 -31.39 -7.22
CA SER A 99 -11.09 -31.50 -6.79
C SER A 99 -11.25 -31.48 -5.28
N VAL A 100 -12.46 -31.16 -4.82
CA VAL A 100 -12.91 -31.37 -3.44
C VAL A 100 -14.23 -32.13 -3.48
N GLU A 101 -14.39 -33.10 -2.58
CA GLU A 101 -15.62 -33.88 -2.43
C GLU A 101 -16.63 -33.13 -1.54
N VAL A 102 -16.94 -31.88 -1.90
CA VAL A 102 -17.95 -31.08 -1.21
C VAL A 102 -18.61 -30.10 -2.19
N THR A 103 -19.92 -29.98 -2.11
CA THR A 103 -20.69 -29.01 -2.88
C THR A 103 -20.70 -27.63 -2.22
N ASN A 104 -21.06 -26.58 -2.98
CA ASN A 104 -21.21 -25.22 -2.45
C ASN A 104 -22.27 -25.17 -1.33
N GLU A 105 -23.40 -25.85 -1.49
CA GLU A 105 -24.44 -25.92 -0.46
C GLU A 105 -23.94 -26.59 0.82
N GLU A 106 -23.28 -27.74 0.71
CA GLU A 106 -22.78 -28.46 1.88
C GLU A 106 -21.76 -27.65 2.68
N ILE A 107 -20.85 -26.92 2.02
CA ILE A 107 -19.87 -26.10 2.75
C ILE A 107 -20.50 -24.86 3.38
N ILE A 108 -21.50 -24.25 2.72
CA ILE A 108 -22.25 -23.11 3.30
C ILE A 108 -22.95 -23.58 4.57
N ARG A 109 -23.69 -24.70 4.48
CA ARG A 109 -24.40 -25.32 5.60
C ARG A 109 -23.44 -25.66 6.74
N TYR A 110 -22.31 -26.28 6.41
CA TYR A 110 -21.35 -26.68 7.42
C TYR A 110 -20.74 -25.48 8.16
N GLN A 111 -20.40 -24.40 7.44
CA GLN A 111 -19.90 -23.17 8.06
C GLN A 111 -20.93 -22.52 9.00
N GLU A 112 -22.22 -22.57 8.65
CA GLU A 112 -23.30 -22.10 9.54
C GLU A 112 -23.44 -22.97 10.80
N GLU A 113 -23.34 -24.30 10.64
CA GLU A 113 -23.47 -25.30 11.72
C GLU A 113 -22.30 -25.26 12.71
N ILE A 114 -21.08 -24.99 12.25
CA ILE A 114 -19.91 -24.83 13.13
C ILE A 114 -19.78 -23.41 13.71
N ASP A 115 -20.78 -22.55 13.52
CA ASP A 115 -20.83 -21.21 14.10
C ASP A 115 -19.70 -20.26 13.65
N THR A 116 -19.23 -20.36 12.41
CA THR A 116 -18.24 -19.43 11.81
C THR A 116 -18.65 -17.95 11.93
N ASP A 117 -17.69 -17.03 12.12
CA ASP A 117 -17.94 -15.58 12.08
C ASP A 117 -17.88 -14.97 10.69
N ILE A 118 -16.88 -15.38 9.91
CA ILE A 118 -16.64 -14.93 8.54
C ILE A 118 -16.49 -16.15 7.65
N ALA A 119 -17.46 -16.40 6.77
CA ALA A 119 -17.50 -17.56 5.90
C ALA A 119 -17.16 -17.19 4.45
N THR A 120 -16.54 -18.13 3.73
CA THR A 120 -16.23 -18.01 2.30
C THR A 120 -17.08 -19.03 1.53
N ILE A 121 -17.64 -18.64 0.38
CA ILE A 121 -18.31 -19.58 -0.52
C ILE A 121 -17.29 -20.54 -1.16
N LEU A 122 -17.74 -21.65 -1.76
CA LEU A 122 -16.85 -22.53 -2.52
C LEU A 122 -16.55 -21.94 -3.89
N ASP A 123 -15.61 -21.00 -4.01
CA ASP A 123 -15.18 -20.50 -5.31
C ASP A 123 -14.30 -21.48 -6.08
N VAL A 124 -14.02 -21.16 -7.35
CA VAL A 124 -13.10 -21.91 -8.19
C VAL A 124 -11.87 -21.05 -8.46
N PRO A 125 -10.72 -21.33 -7.84
CA PRO A 125 -9.51 -20.56 -8.06
C PRO A 125 -9.05 -20.65 -9.52
N THR A 126 -8.86 -19.50 -10.17
CA THR A 126 -8.31 -19.43 -11.52
C THR A 126 -6.90 -20.02 -11.63
N GLY A 127 -6.10 -19.90 -10.57
CA GLY A 127 -4.68 -20.29 -10.60
C GLY A 127 -3.82 -19.38 -11.46
N TRP A 128 -2.68 -19.91 -11.93
CA TRP A 128 -1.66 -19.17 -12.68
C TRP A 128 -1.25 -19.90 -13.96
N GLY A 129 -1.05 -19.17 -15.04
CA GLY A 129 -0.64 -19.75 -16.34
C GLY A 129 -1.75 -20.52 -17.08
N VAL A 130 -3.02 -20.29 -16.74
CA VAL A 130 -4.18 -20.96 -17.36
C VAL A 130 -4.65 -20.26 -18.64
N SER A 131 -5.42 -20.97 -19.47
CA SER A 131 -6.03 -20.39 -20.67
C SER A 131 -7.11 -19.35 -20.32
N SER A 132 -7.36 -18.42 -21.25
CA SER A 132 -8.44 -17.44 -21.10
C SER A 132 -9.81 -18.09 -20.93
N ASP A 133 -10.06 -19.21 -21.62
CA ASP A 133 -11.33 -19.94 -21.52
C ASP A 133 -11.51 -20.58 -20.14
N HIS A 134 -10.43 -21.16 -19.58
CA HIS A 134 -10.47 -21.70 -18.23
C HIS A 134 -10.66 -20.60 -17.19
N ALA A 135 -9.95 -19.48 -17.32
CA ALA A 135 -10.15 -18.33 -16.44
C ALA A 135 -11.59 -17.80 -16.50
N LYS A 136 -12.17 -17.71 -17.71
CA LYS A 136 -13.58 -17.34 -17.87
C LYS A 136 -14.52 -18.33 -17.17
N TYR A 137 -14.31 -19.63 -17.36
CA TYR A 137 -15.06 -20.66 -16.65
C TYR A 137 -14.99 -20.48 -15.12
N THR A 138 -13.80 -20.24 -14.56
CA THR A 138 -13.64 -20.06 -13.10
C THR A 138 -14.41 -18.85 -12.57
N VAL A 139 -14.46 -17.76 -13.34
CA VAL A 139 -15.25 -16.55 -13.02
C VAL A 139 -16.74 -16.84 -13.09
N ASP A 140 -17.19 -17.47 -14.18
CA ASP A 140 -18.60 -17.76 -14.41
C ASP A 140 -19.14 -18.74 -13.34
N GLU A 141 -18.38 -19.77 -12.99
CA GLU A 141 -18.76 -20.75 -11.96
C GLU A 141 -18.71 -20.15 -10.54
N THR A 142 -17.72 -19.32 -10.24
CA THR A 142 -17.66 -18.58 -8.96
C THR A 142 -18.86 -17.65 -8.81
N LEU A 143 -19.24 -16.93 -9.88
CA LEU A 143 -20.40 -16.05 -9.88
C LEU A 143 -21.71 -16.82 -9.72
N ARG A 144 -21.84 -18.00 -10.36
CA ARG A 144 -22.98 -18.89 -10.21
C ARG A 144 -23.17 -19.29 -8.74
N ARG A 145 -22.12 -19.78 -8.09
CA ARG A 145 -22.12 -20.17 -6.67
C ARG A 145 -22.33 -18.99 -5.72
N ALA A 146 -21.82 -17.82 -6.07
CA ALA A 146 -22.05 -16.59 -5.31
C ALA A 146 -23.53 -16.18 -5.30
N LYS A 147 -24.24 -16.36 -6.42
CA LYS A 147 -25.69 -16.10 -6.52
C LYS A 147 -26.52 -17.11 -5.73
N GLU A 148 -26.06 -18.36 -5.61
CA GLU A 148 -26.76 -19.38 -4.81
C GLU A 148 -26.80 -19.01 -3.31
N LEU A 149 -25.78 -18.31 -2.80
CA LEU A 149 -25.68 -17.97 -1.38
C LEU A 149 -26.94 -17.28 -0.84
N GLU A 150 -27.59 -16.43 -1.64
CA GLU A 150 -28.80 -15.71 -1.21
C GLU A 150 -29.95 -16.65 -0.84
N ASN A 151 -30.12 -17.74 -1.59
CA ASN A 151 -31.15 -18.75 -1.34
C ASN A 151 -30.69 -19.80 -0.31
N LEU A 152 -29.37 -20.00 -0.19
CA LEU A 152 -28.82 -21.02 0.68
C LEU A 152 -28.64 -20.53 2.11
N ARG A 153 -28.16 -19.31 2.37
CA ARG A 153 -27.89 -18.84 3.74
C ARG A 153 -29.15 -18.85 4.62
N ARG A 154 -29.02 -19.35 5.84
CA ARG A 154 -30.05 -19.31 6.90
C ARG A 154 -29.71 -18.32 8.00
N ARG A 155 -28.44 -17.93 8.12
CA ARG A 155 -27.93 -17.03 9.16
C ARG A 155 -27.51 -15.68 8.59
N MET A 156 -27.97 -14.61 9.26
CA MET A 156 -27.69 -13.22 8.88
C MET A 156 -26.64 -12.55 9.77
N ASP A 157 -26.20 -13.23 10.82
CA ASP A 157 -25.17 -12.78 11.76
C ASP A 157 -23.74 -13.19 11.35
N ILE A 158 -23.61 -14.01 10.31
CA ILE A 158 -22.33 -14.44 9.71
C ILE A 158 -21.95 -13.50 8.57
N ALA A 159 -20.72 -12.99 8.60
CA ALA A 159 -20.17 -12.23 7.49
C ALA A 159 -19.75 -13.17 6.36
N TRP A 160 -19.90 -12.73 5.12
CA TRP A 160 -19.64 -13.54 3.94
C TRP A 160 -18.65 -12.84 3.03
N VAL A 161 -17.67 -13.61 2.56
CA VAL A 161 -16.66 -13.19 1.60
C VAL A 161 -17.13 -13.53 0.20
N GLY A 162 -17.08 -12.53 -0.69
CA GLY A 162 -17.32 -12.67 -2.12
C GLY A 162 -16.00 -12.72 -2.89
N PRO A 163 -15.55 -13.90 -3.36
CA PRO A 163 -14.29 -14.05 -4.07
C PRO A 163 -14.35 -13.46 -5.47
N ILE A 164 -13.26 -12.82 -5.87
CA ILE A 164 -13.02 -12.22 -7.19
C ILE A 164 -11.95 -13.06 -7.87
N GLN A 165 -12.29 -13.64 -9.02
CA GLN A 165 -11.43 -14.51 -9.80
C GLN A 165 -11.11 -13.87 -11.17
N GLY A 166 -10.27 -14.55 -11.96
CA GLY A 166 -9.84 -14.08 -13.29
C GLY A 166 -8.33 -14.11 -13.51
N GLY A 167 -7.54 -14.30 -12.45
CA GLY A 167 -6.07 -14.47 -12.53
C GLY A 167 -5.38 -13.29 -13.24
N CYS A 168 -4.53 -13.59 -14.21
CA CYS A 168 -3.80 -12.57 -15.00
C CYS A 168 -4.67 -11.83 -16.04
N PHE A 169 -5.92 -12.24 -16.25
CA PHE A 169 -6.83 -11.63 -17.23
C PHE A 169 -7.59 -10.47 -16.57
N LEU A 170 -7.00 -9.28 -16.59
CA LEU A 170 -7.51 -8.10 -15.87
C LEU A 170 -8.95 -7.70 -16.28
N ASN A 171 -9.34 -7.95 -17.53
CA ASN A 171 -10.73 -7.76 -17.99
C ASN A 171 -11.72 -8.68 -17.24
N LEU A 172 -11.32 -9.94 -16.99
CA LEU A 172 -12.10 -10.89 -16.21
C LEU A 172 -12.12 -10.51 -14.72
N VAL A 173 -10.98 -10.08 -14.16
CA VAL A 173 -10.91 -9.56 -12.78
C VAL A 173 -11.84 -8.37 -12.59
N ALA A 174 -11.82 -7.41 -13.51
CA ALA A 174 -12.70 -6.25 -13.48
C ALA A 174 -14.19 -6.65 -13.56
N SER A 175 -14.53 -7.59 -14.44
CA SER A 175 -15.91 -8.11 -14.57
C SER A 175 -16.36 -8.83 -13.30
N SER A 176 -15.54 -9.74 -12.79
CA SER A 176 -15.82 -10.49 -11.55
C SER A 176 -16.02 -9.55 -10.37
N ALA A 177 -15.15 -8.55 -10.21
CA ALA A 177 -15.24 -7.56 -9.14
C ALA A 177 -16.54 -6.74 -9.18
N ARG A 178 -17.01 -6.33 -10.38
CA ARG A 178 -18.29 -5.61 -10.51
C ARG A 178 -19.48 -6.51 -10.17
N GLU A 179 -19.53 -7.71 -10.73
CA GLU A 179 -20.65 -8.64 -10.56
C GLU A 179 -20.77 -9.10 -9.10
N ILE A 180 -19.66 -9.53 -8.48
CA ILE A 180 -19.61 -9.90 -7.06
C ILE A 180 -19.86 -8.70 -6.16
N GLY A 181 -19.39 -7.51 -6.57
CA GLY A 181 -19.64 -6.24 -5.88
C GLY A 181 -21.11 -5.90 -5.72
N ASN A 182 -21.95 -6.28 -6.69
CA ASN A 182 -23.40 -6.06 -6.67
C ASN A 182 -24.15 -7.05 -5.78
N LEU A 183 -23.50 -8.12 -5.31
CA LEU A 183 -24.09 -9.11 -4.42
C LEU A 183 -23.94 -8.70 -2.93
N PRO A 184 -24.79 -9.24 -2.02
CA PRO A 184 -24.84 -8.82 -0.62
C PRO A 184 -23.72 -9.46 0.24
N PHE A 185 -22.48 -9.41 -0.25
CA PHE A 185 -21.29 -9.81 0.51
C PHE A 185 -20.80 -8.69 1.42
N HIS A 186 -20.18 -9.09 2.53
CA HIS A 186 -19.65 -8.15 3.53
C HIS A 186 -18.19 -7.80 3.26
N ILE A 187 -17.44 -8.76 2.71
CA ILE A 187 -16.01 -8.64 2.38
C ILE A 187 -15.84 -9.08 0.92
N HIS A 188 -14.93 -8.44 0.18
CA HIS A 188 -14.54 -8.88 -1.16
C HIS A 188 -13.11 -9.38 -1.12
N ALA A 189 -12.82 -10.51 -1.77
CA ALA A 189 -11.48 -11.10 -1.71
C ALA A 189 -10.92 -11.35 -3.10
N LEU A 190 -9.65 -11.02 -3.35
CA LEU A 190 -8.97 -11.40 -4.58
C LEU A 190 -8.41 -12.82 -4.43
N GLY A 191 -8.92 -13.74 -5.24
CA GLY A 191 -8.47 -15.13 -5.29
C GLY A 191 -7.32 -15.35 -6.27
N SER A 192 -6.59 -16.45 -6.08
CA SER A 192 -5.46 -16.88 -6.91
C SER A 192 -4.19 -15.99 -6.96
N PRO A 193 -3.89 -15.06 -6.02
CA PRO A 193 -2.64 -14.29 -6.10
C PRO A 193 -1.42 -15.06 -5.55
N THR A 194 -1.62 -16.20 -4.86
CA THR A 194 -0.52 -16.93 -4.19
C THR A 194 0.63 -17.28 -5.13
N PRO A 195 0.41 -17.89 -6.32
CA PRO A 195 1.51 -18.21 -7.23
C PRO A 195 2.23 -16.98 -7.77
N VAL A 196 1.55 -15.83 -7.85
CA VAL A 196 2.13 -14.54 -8.28
C VAL A 196 3.10 -14.04 -7.22
N MET A 197 2.71 -14.14 -5.95
CA MET A 197 3.53 -13.72 -4.81
C MET A 197 4.74 -14.64 -4.60
N GLU A 198 4.56 -15.96 -4.75
CA GLU A 198 5.65 -16.94 -4.64
C GLU A 198 6.73 -16.75 -5.72
N GLN A 199 6.35 -16.28 -6.91
CA GLN A 199 7.25 -15.95 -8.02
C GLN A 199 7.74 -14.49 -8.00
N TYR A 200 7.46 -13.71 -6.95
CA TYR A 200 7.86 -12.30 -6.82
C TYR A 200 7.36 -11.42 -7.98
N LEU A 201 6.23 -11.77 -8.59
CA LEU A 201 5.60 -11.04 -9.69
C LEU A 201 4.75 -9.86 -9.16
N PHE A 202 5.33 -9.03 -8.30
CA PHE A 202 4.61 -7.99 -7.57
C PHE A 202 4.02 -6.90 -8.48
N THR A 203 4.60 -6.65 -9.64
CA THR A 203 4.02 -5.76 -10.65
C THR A 203 2.66 -6.26 -11.15
N VAL A 204 2.54 -7.57 -11.39
CA VAL A 204 1.27 -8.22 -11.75
C VAL A 204 0.30 -8.15 -10.58
N LEU A 205 0.76 -8.42 -9.35
CA LEU A 205 -0.06 -8.32 -8.16
C LEU A 205 -0.68 -6.92 -8.01
N VAL A 206 0.10 -5.86 -8.23
CA VAL A 206 -0.37 -4.47 -8.24
C VAL A 206 -1.50 -4.30 -9.27
N ASP A 207 -1.30 -4.76 -10.50
CA ASP A 207 -2.28 -4.62 -11.57
C ASP A 207 -3.57 -5.41 -11.25
N MET A 208 -3.47 -6.62 -10.69
CA MET A 208 -4.62 -7.44 -10.27
C MET A 208 -5.42 -6.77 -9.15
N VAL A 209 -4.75 -6.35 -8.07
CA VAL A 209 -5.40 -5.75 -6.90
C VAL A 209 -6.07 -4.43 -7.27
N LEU A 210 -5.38 -3.53 -7.97
CA LEU A 210 -5.95 -2.24 -8.35
C LEU A 210 -7.09 -2.39 -9.35
N THR A 211 -7.00 -3.35 -10.28
CA THR A 211 -8.12 -3.69 -11.17
C THR A 211 -9.35 -4.12 -10.37
N ALA A 212 -9.20 -5.00 -9.39
CA ALA A 212 -10.31 -5.43 -8.54
C ALA A 212 -10.86 -4.26 -7.70
N LYS A 213 -9.99 -3.49 -7.02
CA LYS A 213 -10.37 -2.35 -6.16
C LYS A 213 -11.06 -1.23 -6.92
N MET A 214 -10.71 -0.98 -8.18
CA MET A 214 -11.37 0.00 -9.04
C MET A 214 -12.79 -0.42 -9.45
N ASN A 215 -13.13 -1.70 -9.31
CA ASN A 215 -14.37 -2.30 -9.77
C ASN A 215 -15.24 -2.89 -8.64
N ALA A 216 -14.71 -2.97 -7.42
CA ALA A 216 -15.42 -3.43 -6.23
C ALA A 216 -15.90 -2.25 -5.35
N PRO A 217 -16.93 -2.45 -4.51
CA PRO A 217 -17.40 -1.44 -3.56
C PRO A 217 -16.30 -0.97 -2.61
N ILE A 218 -16.08 0.35 -2.56
CA ILE A 218 -15.04 0.95 -1.70
C ILE A 218 -15.38 0.89 -0.21
N ASN A 219 -16.65 0.73 0.17
CA ASN A 219 -17.11 0.77 1.57
C ASN A 219 -17.03 -0.58 2.29
N ARG A 220 -16.53 -1.64 1.64
CA ARG A 220 -16.39 -2.99 2.22
C ARG A 220 -14.92 -3.39 2.35
N PRO A 221 -14.52 -4.18 3.36
CA PRO A 221 -13.15 -4.68 3.47
C PRO A 221 -12.72 -5.46 2.23
N PHE A 222 -11.45 -5.33 1.87
CA PHE A 222 -10.84 -6.06 0.77
C PHE A 222 -9.79 -7.04 1.29
N HIS A 223 -9.96 -8.31 0.98
CA HIS A 223 -9.10 -9.39 1.42
C HIS A 223 -8.18 -9.87 0.29
N LEU A 224 -6.90 -10.04 0.56
CA LEU A 224 -5.96 -10.69 -0.34
C LEU A 224 -5.61 -12.09 0.16
N PHE A 225 -6.09 -13.12 -0.54
CA PHE A 225 -5.86 -14.52 -0.14
C PHE A 225 -4.38 -14.91 -0.20
N GLY A 226 -3.89 -15.62 0.81
CA GLY A 226 -2.55 -16.24 0.79
C GLY A 226 -1.36 -15.30 0.97
N ALA A 227 -1.59 -14.00 1.16
CA ALA A 227 -0.54 -13.01 1.38
C ALA A 227 0.02 -13.07 2.81
N GLY A 228 1.11 -13.81 2.98
CA GLY A 228 1.67 -14.15 4.30
C GLY A 228 3.04 -13.62 4.66
N HIS A 229 3.76 -13.07 3.69
CA HIS A 229 5.16 -12.72 3.90
C HIS A 229 5.26 -11.24 4.33
N PRO A 230 5.90 -10.91 5.47
CA PRO A 230 5.96 -9.54 6.00
C PRO A 230 6.54 -8.53 5.01
N LEU A 231 7.54 -8.93 4.21
CA LEU A 231 8.08 -8.16 3.07
C LEU A 231 7.02 -7.44 2.22
N ILE A 232 5.87 -8.06 1.96
CA ILE A 232 4.85 -7.50 1.05
C ILE A 232 3.73 -6.75 1.77
N PHE A 233 3.61 -6.85 3.10
CA PHE A 233 2.52 -6.22 3.86
C PHE A 233 2.40 -4.72 3.59
N PRO A 234 3.49 -3.93 3.58
CA PRO A 234 3.39 -2.51 3.29
C PRO A 234 2.83 -2.24 1.88
N LEU A 235 3.30 -2.99 0.87
CA LEU A 235 2.83 -2.84 -0.50
C LEU A 235 1.33 -3.13 -0.60
N ILE A 236 0.88 -4.30 -0.15
CA ILE A 236 -0.53 -4.70 -0.33
C ILE A 236 -1.49 -3.79 0.44
N VAL A 237 -1.06 -3.25 1.58
CA VAL A 237 -1.84 -2.27 2.34
C VAL A 237 -1.93 -0.93 1.59
N VAL A 238 -0.85 -0.48 0.94
CA VAL A 238 -0.88 0.71 0.05
C VAL A 238 -1.88 0.55 -1.09
N LEU A 239 -2.11 -0.67 -1.58
CA LEU A 239 -3.12 -0.96 -2.61
C LEU A 239 -4.56 -0.96 -2.07
N GLY A 240 -4.72 -0.85 -0.75
CA GLY A 240 -6.02 -0.84 -0.06
C GLY A 240 -6.55 -2.22 0.30
N CYS A 241 -5.68 -3.22 0.48
CA CYS A 241 -6.04 -4.48 1.13
C CYS A 241 -6.15 -4.29 2.65
N ASP A 242 -7.23 -4.79 3.23
CA ASP A 242 -7.58 -4.65 4.64
C ASP A 242 -7.35 -5.95 5.43
N ILE A 243 -7.48 -7.09 4.77
CA ILE A 243 -7.35 -8.41 5.37
C ILE A 243 -6.40 -9.22 4.49
N PHE A 244 -5.55 -10.03 5.09
CA PHE A 244 -4.72 -11.00 4.38
C PHE A 244 -4.35 -12.14 5.32
N ASP A 245 -4.14 -13.31 4.75
CA ASP A 245 -3.97 -14.55 5.50
C ASP A 245 -2.84 -15.40 4.95
N SER A 246 -2.22 -16.21 5.81
CA SER A 246 -1.31 -17.24 5.32
C SER A 246 -0.89 -18.27 6.36
N ALA A 247 -0.53 -19.45 5.85
CA ALA A 247 0.18 -20.50 6.57
C ALA A 247 1.72 -20.37 6.47
N ALA A 248 2.23 -19.38 5.73
CA ALA A 248 3.66 -19.24 5.44
C ALA A 248 4.54 -19.23 6.69
N TYR A 249 4.10 -18.59 7.78
CA TYR A 249 4.84 -18.54 9.05
C TYR A 249 5.20 -19.94 9.58
N SER A 250 4.29 -20.91 9.45
CA SER A 250 4.48 -22.29 9.92
C SER A 250 5.08 -23.18 8.85
N LEU A 251 4.67 -23.03 7.59
CA LEU A 251 5.22 -23.79 6.46
C LEU A 251 6.72 -23.54 6.29
N PHE A 252 7.15 -22.28 6.45
CA PHE A 252 8.55 -21.89 6.33
C PHE A 252 9.34 -22.41 7.54
N ALA A 253 8.79 -22.30 8.74
CA ALA A 253 9.40 -22.84 9.96
C ALA A 253 9.68 -24.34 9.85
N ARG A 254 8.75 -25.11 9.28
CA ARG A 254 8.91 -26.57 9.02
C ARG A 254 10.09 -26.90 8.10
N GLU A 255 10.47 -25.97 7.24
CA GLU A 255 11.60 -26.05 6.32
C GLU A 255 12.86 -25.34 6.87
N ASN A 256 12.89 -25.04 8.17
CA ASN A 256 13.93 -24.27 8.84
C ASN A 256 14.17 -22.90 8.18
N ARG A 257 13.11 -22.26 7.67
CA ARG A 257 13.15 -20.91 7.11
C ARG A 257 12.69 -19.87 8.14
N TYR A 258 13.50 -18.84 8.26
CA TYR A 258 13.39 -17.71 9.19
C TYR A 258 12.92 -16.48 8.40
N LEU A 259 11.77 -15.93 8.77
CA LEU A 259 11.23 -14.71 8.16
C LEU A 259 11.92 -13.47 8.73
N THR A 260 12.20 -12.51 7.87
CA THR A 260 12.53 -11.14 8.23
C THR A 260 11.57 -10.18 7.55
N ASP A 261 11.58 -8.93 7.98
CA ASP A 261 10.81 -7.87 7.35
C ASP A 261 11.40 -7.39 6.01
N TYR A 262 12.52 -7.98 5.57
CA TYR A 262 13.19 -7.74 4.29
C TYR A 262 13.38 -9.02 3.44
N GLY A 263 12.93 -10.19 3.89
CA GLY A 263 13.09 -11.44 3.13
C GLY A 263 12.91 -12.71 3.94
N THR A 264 13.44 -13.81 3.41
CA THR A 264 13.49 -15.11 4.06
C THR A 264 14.93 -15.62 4.06
N MET A 265 15.36 -16.24 5.15
CA MET A 265 16.69 -16.83 5.29
C MET A 265 16.55 -18.29 5.75
N HIS A 266 17.48 -19.16 5.40
CA HIS A 266 17.54 -20.48 6.03
C HIS A 266 18.28 -20.37 7.36
N LEU A 267 17.79 -21.04 8.40
CA LEU A 267 18.36 -21.01 9.75
C LEU A 267 19.84 -21.42 9.76
N LYS A 268 20.23 -22.39 8.92
CA LYS A 268 21.62 -22.87 8.80
C LYS A 268 22.60 -21.82 8.27
N ASP A 269 22.10 -20.78 7.59
CA ASP A 269 22.91 -19.73 6.97
C ASP A 269 22.98 -18.47 7.86
N LEU A 270 22.36 -18.51 9.05
CA LEU A 270 22.36 -17.40 10.00
C LEU A 270 23.56 -17.48 10.95
N GLU A 271 24.35 -16.41 10.99
CA GLU A 271 25.36 -16.20 12.03
C GLU A 271 24.78 -15.54 13.28
N TYR A 272 23.73 -14.71 13.11
CA TYR A 272 23.02 -14.02 14.17
C TYR A 272 21.51 -14.13 13.91
N LEU A 273 20.69 -14.03 14.96
CA LEU A 273 19.25 -13.82 14.81
C LEU A 273 18.95 -12.31 14.82
N PRO A 274 18.66 -11.67 13.66
CA PRO A 274 18.50 -10.21 13.57
C PRO A 274 17.11 -9.75 14.04
N CYS A 275 16.71 -10.14 15.25
CA CYS A 275 15.40 -9.86 15.82
C CYS A 275 15.47 -9.81 17.35
N SER A 276 14.58 -9.02 17.96
CA SER A 276 14.49 -8.88 19.41
C SER A 276 13.22 -9.52 19.99
N CYS A 277 12.64 -10.50 19.29
CA CYS A 277 11.48 -11.24 19.80
C CYS A 277 11.88 -12.21 20.93
N PRO A 278 10.92 -12.69 21.75
CA PRO A 278 11.21 -13.60 22.85
C PRO A 278 11.99 -14.88 22.49
N VAL A 279 11.90 -15.34 21.23
CA VAL A 279 12.71 -16.47 20.74
C VAL A 279 14.15 -16.02 20.48
N CYS A 280 14.34 -14.95 19.72
CA CYS A 280 15.65 -14.50 19.26
C CYS A 280 16.52 -13.89 20.36
N VAL A 281 15.94 -13.40 21.45
CA VAL A 281 16.71 -12.93 22.62
C VAL A 281 17.17 -14.07 23.52
N LYS A 282 16.58 -15.27 23.38
CA LYS A 282 16.85 -16.42 24.25
C LYS A 282 17.82 -17.41 23.63
N TYR A 283 17.86 -17.49 22.29
CA TYR A 283 18.57 -18.52 21.55
C TYR A 283 19.48 -17.89 20.50
N GLU A 284 20.57 -18.59 20.20
CA GLU A 284 21.40 -18.37 19.02
C GLU A 284 20.98 -19.29 17.86
N PRO A 285 21.41 -19.03 16.60
CA PRO A 285 21.08 -19.89 15.47
C PRO A 285 21.46 -21.36 15.69
N ARG A 286 22.61 -21.59 16.35
CA ARG A 286 23.10 -22.93 16.67
C ARG A 286 22.18 -23.65 17.67
N ASP A 287 21.73 -22.97 18.71
CA ASP A 287 20.83 -23.54 19.71
C ASP A 287 19.54 -24.04 19.04
N LEU A 288 18.96 -23.22 18.17
CA LEU A 288 17.78 -23.59 17.40
C LEU A 288 18.07 -24.80 16.50
N MET A 289 19.23 -24.86 15.83
CA MET A 289 19.60 -25.97 14.95
C MET A 289 19.76 -27.31 15.70
N GLU A 290 20.27 -27.28 16.94
CA GLU A 290 20.48 -28.46 17.78
C GLU A 290 19.19 -28.97 18.44
N MET A 291 18.10 -28.17 18.45
CA MET A 291 16.80 -28.58 19.00
C MET A 291 16.14 -29.74 18.23
N PRO A 292 15.30 -30.55 18.91
CA PRO A 292 14.38 -31.46 18.25
C PRO A 292 13.52 -30.74 17.20
N LYS A 293 13.22 -31.44 16.10
CA LYS A 293 12.55 -30.86 14.93
C LYS A 293 11.24 -30.13 15.28
N ASP A 294 10.39 -30.72 16.11
CA ASP A 294 9.10 -30.13 16.45
C ASP A 294 9.24 -28.88 17.34
N GLU A 295 10.22 -28.88 18.26
CA GLU A 295 10.54 -27.72 19.08
C GLU A 295 11.13 -26.58 18.25
N ARG A 296 12.03 -26.91 17.31
CA ARG A 296 12.58 -25.95 16.35
C ARG A 296 11.50 -25.36 15.45
N GLU A 297 10.61 -26.19 14.90
CA GLU A 297 9.48 -25.75 14.08
C GLU A 297 8.55 -24.83 14.87
N LYS A 298 8.26 -25.15 16.15
CA LYS A 298 7.47 -24.28 17.03
C LYS A 298 8.16 -22.94 17.26
N ASN A 299 9.43 -22.92 17.66
CA ASN A 299 10.17 -21.68 17.92
C ASN A 299 10.29 -20.79 16.67
N LEU A 300 10.60 -21.38 15.51
CA LEU A 300 10.64 -20.64 14.25
C LEU A 300 9.24 -20.12 13.86
N SER A 301 8.18 -20.90 14.08
CA SER A 301 6.81 -20.43 13.83
C SER A 301 6.45 -19.23 14.71
N MET A 302 6.82 -19.28 16.00
CA MET A 302 6.63 -18.18 16.95
C MET A 302 7.39 -16.94 16.51
N HIS A 303 8.68 -17.06 16.16
CA HIS A 303 9.47 -15.95 15.61
C HIS A 303 8.80 -15.35 14.35
N ASN A 304 8.45 -16.20 13.38
CA ASN A 304 7.84 -15.77 12.13
C ASN A 304 6.54 -14.99 12.38
N LEU A 305 5.71 -15.43 13.34
CA LEU A 305 4.52 -14.69 13.78
C LEU A 305 4.90 -13.33 14.39
N TYR A 306 5.91 -13.25 15.25
CA TYR A 306 6.35 -11.96 15.83
C TYR A 306 6.74 -10.96 14.75
N VAL A 307 7.46 -11.40 13.71
CA VAL A 307 7.82 -10.55 12.57
C VAL A 307 6.57 -10.09 11.83
N CYS A 308 5.64 -10.99 11.50
CA CYS A 308 4.39 -10.64 10.84
C CYS A 308 3.58 -9.59 11.63
N PHE A 309 3.30 -9.85 12.91
CA PHE A 309 2.52 -8.92 13.75
C PHE A 309 3.25 -7.59 13.98
N SER A 310 4.58 -7.60 14.12
CA SER A 310 5.37 -6.38 14.23
C SER A 310 5.26 -5.53 12.97
N GLU A 311 5.32 -6.14 11.79
CA GLU A 311 5.22 -5.43 10.52
C GLU A 311 3.84 -4.80 10.33
N ILE A 312 2.76 -5.48 10.73
CA ILE A 312 1.40 -4.89 10.76
C ILE A 312 1.34 -3.65 11.64
N ARG A 313 1.91 -3.71 12.85
CA ARG A 313 1.92 -2.57 13.78
C ARG A 313 2.67 -1.38 13.19
N ARG A 314 3.82 -1.60 12.54
CA ARG A 314 4.59 -0.55 11.86
C ARG A 314 3.81 0.07 10.70
N VAL A 315 3.13 -0.74 9.90
CA VAL A 315 2.25 -0.26 8.81
C VAL A 315 1.10 0.60 9.37
N LYS A 316 0.42 0.15 10.43
CA LYS A 316 -0.63 0.94 11.09
C LYS A 316 -0.10 2.27 11.63
N GLN A 317 1.07 2.26 12.27
CA GLN A 317 1.70 3.49 12.73
C GLN A 317 1.98 4.46 11.58
N ALA A 318 2.53 3.96 10.47
CA ALA A 318 2.79 4.76 9.29
C ALA A 318 1.51 5.36 8.69
N ILE A 319 0.39 4.63 8.66
CA ILE A 319 -0.92 5.17 8.26
C ILE A 319 -1.36 6.29 9.20
N SER A 320 -1.31 6.07 10.52
CA SER A 320 -1.77 7.05 11.51
C SER A 320 -1.00 8.38 11.44
N GLU A 321 0.28 8.32 11.09
CA GLU A 321 1.16 9.48 10.91
C GLU A 321 1.06 10.15 9.52
N GLY A 322 0.46 9.48 8.54
CA GLY A 322 0.46 9.91 7.14
C GLY A 322 1.82 9.73 6.45
N ARG A 323 2.59 8.72 6.87
CA ARG A 323 3.95 8.41 6.39
C ARG A 323 4.06 7.04 5.73
N LEU A 324 2.93 6.49 5.25
CA LEU A 324 2.91 5.16 4.66
C LEU A 324 3.76 5.11 3.38
N TRP A 325 3.76 6.17 2.57
CA TRP A 325 4.59 6.24 1.37
C TRP A 325 6.07 6.05 1.70
N GLU A 326 6.58 6.85 2.63
CA GLU A 326 7.97 6.83 3.09
C GLU A 326 8.35 5.43 3.59
N TYR A 327 7.46 4.81 4.37
CA TYR A 327 7.66 3.46 4.88
C TYR A 327 7.74 2.41 3.78
N VAL A 328 6.85 2.48 2.77
CA VAL A 328 6.83 1.54 1.65
C VAL A 328 8.01 1.75 0.71
N GLU A 329 8.41 3.00 0.46
CA GLU A 329 9.61 3.31 -0.33
C GLU A 329 10.85 2.68 0.31
N MET A 330 11.07 2.91 1.62
CA MET A 330 12.14 2.26 2.38
C MET A 330 12.09 0.73 2.27
N LYS A 331 10.92 0.13 2.44
CA LYS A 331 10.74 -1.33 2.37
C LYS A 331 10.95 -1.89 0.96
N SER A 332 10.61 -1.11 -0.07
CA SER A 332 10.72 -1.54 -1.47
C SER A 332 12.16 -1.83 -1.90
N HIS A 333 13.14 -1.24 -1.23
CA HIS A 333 14.56 -1.50 -1.46
C HIS A 333 15.04 -2.88 -0.99
N ALA A 334 14.23 -3.63 -0.24
CA ALA A 334 14.57 -5.00 0.16
C ALA A 334 14.63 -5.98 -1.04
N HIS A 335 13.90 -5.71 -2.14
CA HIS A 335 13.93 -6.59 -3.32
C HIS A 335 13.64 -5.82 -4.62
N PRO A 336 14.37 -6.08 -5.73
CA PRO A 336 14.17 -5.39 -7.01
C PRO A 336 12.72 -5.43 -7.53
N SER A 337 12.05 -6.60 -7.46
CA SER A 337 10.64 -6.72 -7.88
C SER A 337 9.69 -5.88 -7.04
N LEU A 338 10.01 -5.61 -5.76
CA LEU A 338 9.18 -4.80 -4.89
C LEU A 338 9.31 -3.33 -5.24
N LEU A 339 10.54 -2.86 -5.49
CA LEU A 339 10.81 -1.54 -6.04
C LEU A 339 10.16 -1.35 -7.43
N GLN A 340 10.18 -2.37 -8.29
CA GLN A 340 9.51 -2.33 -9.59
C GLN A 340 7.99 -2.18 -9.43
N ALA A 341 7.38 -2.92 -8.50
CA ALA A 341 5.96 -2.80 -8.20
C ALA A 341 5.58 -1.42 -7.67
N LEU A 342 6.40 -0.83 -6.78
CA LEU A 342 6.20 0.55 -6.30
C LEU A 342 6.23 1.55 -7.45
N LYS A 343 7.21 1.45 -8.36
CA LYS A 343 7.29 2.29 -9.57
C LYS A 343 6.07 2.11 -10.49
N ASN A 344 5.53 0.90 -10.58
CA ASN A 344 4.35 0.60 -11.38
C ASN A 344 3.07 1.30 -10.91
N LEU A 345 3.01 1.76 -9.64
CA LEU A 345 1.88 2.57 -9.14
C LEU A 345 1.66 3.85 -9.94
N LYS A 346 2.66 4.34 -10.70
CA LYS A 346 2.52 5.46 -11.63
C LYS A 346 1.30 5.33 -12.56
N LYS A 347 1.02 4.12 -13.05
CA LYS A 347 -0.14 3.80 -13.92
C LYS A 347 -1.48 4.17 -13.28
N TYR A 348 -1.53 4.16 -11.96
CA TYR A 348 -2.75 4.34 -11.15
C TYR A 348 -2.72 5.64 -10.33
N SER A 349 -1.78 6.53 -10.60
CA SER A 349 -1.57 7.79 -9.86
C SER A 349 -2.87 8.61 -9.69
N GLU A 350 -3.70 8.74 -10.73
CA GLU A 350 -4.97 9.47 -10.64
C GLU A 350 -5.98 8.80 -9.70
N TYR A 351 -6.07 7.46 -9.73
CA TYR A 351 -6.98 6.72 -8.85
C TYR A 351 -6.53 6.82 -7.39
N ILE A 352 -5.23 6.67 -7.14
CA ILE A 352 -4.65 6.82 -5.80
C ILE A 352 -4.85 8.26 -5.31
N GLU A 353 -4.59 9.27 -6.14
CA GLU A 353 -4.78 10.69 -5.81
C GLU A 353 -6.21 11.00 -5.39
N LYS A 354 -7.19 10.51 -6.17
CA LYS A 354 -8.62 10.74 -5.92
C LYS A 354 -9.07 10.22 -4.56
N HIS A 355 -8.49 9.12 -4.09
CA HIS A 355 -8.91 8.44 -2.86
C HIS A 355 -7.99 8.69 -1.66
N SER A 356 -6.88 9.39 -1.85
CA SER A 356 -5.94 9.74 -0.79
C SER A 356 -6.38 10.98 0.00
N PRO A 357 -6.03 11.09 1.29
CA PRO A 357 -6.26 12.30 2.07
C PRO A 357 -5.71 13.56 1.40
N GLN A 358 -6.40 14.68 1.59
CA GLN A 358 -5.94 15.98 1.08
C GLN A 358 -4.91 16.63 2.00
N ILE A 359 -4.99 16.36 3.30
CA ILE A 359 -4.12 16.90 4.35
C ILE A 359 -3.66 15.73 5.22
N LYS A 360 -2.43 15.81 5.74
CA LYS A 360 -1.84 14.84 6.67
C LYS A 360 -1.33 15.53 7.93
N LYS A 361 -1.13 14.74 8.99
CA LYS A 361 -0.69 15.23 10.30
C LYS A 361 0.77 15.68 10.31
N ARG A 362 1.62 15.11 9.45
CA ARG A 362 3.06 15.35 9.41
C ARG A 362 3.50 15.89 8.05
N GLY A 363 4.65 16.56 8.04
CA GLY A 363 5.33 16.94 6.81
C GLY A 363 5.87 15.72 6.06
N LEU A 364 6.00 15.88 4.75
CA LEU A 364 6.35 14.84 3.78
C LEU A 364 7.86 14.76 3.58
N PHE A 365 8.38 13.55 3.38
CA PHE A 365 9.77 13.35 2.98
C PHE A 365 9.86 12.76 1.57
N PHE A 366 10.75 13.32 0.76
CA PHE A 366 11.02 12.86 -0.60
C PHE A 366 12.49 12.43 -0.71
N PHE A 367 12.73 11.15 -0.97
CA PHE A 367 14.09 10.61 -1.05
C PHE A 367 14.62 10.59 -2.48
N SER A 368 13.74 10.44 -3.47
CA SER A 368 14.11 10.32 -4.88
C SER A 368 12.92 10.64 -5.80
N SER A 369 13.14 10.56 -7.11
CA SER A 369 12.11 10.64 -8.13
C SER A 369 11.00 9.59 -8.03
N ILE A 370 11.16 8.55 -7.21
CA ILE A 370 10.07 7.62 -6.86
C ILE A 370 8.94 8.40 -6.19
N GLY A 371 9.23 9.43 -5.40
CA GLY A 371 8.20 10.26 -4.76
C GLY A 371 7.36 11.10 -5.73
N LEU A 372 7.74 11.23 -7.02
CA LEU A 372 6.99 12.04 -7.99
C LEU A 372 5.59 11.49 -8.30
N ILE A 373 5.36 10.20 -8.06
CA ILE A 373 4.06 9.55 -8.31
C ILE A 373 3.09 9.68 -7.13
N ARG A 374 3.52 10.35 -6.05
CA ARG A 374 2.71 10.55 -4.85
C ARG A 374 1.46 11.40 -5.15
N PRO A 375 0.32 11.09 -4.52
CA PRO A 375 -0.91 11.87 -4.60
C PRO A 375 -0.73 13.36 -4.42
N GLU A 376 0.14 13.77 -3.50
CA GLU A 376 0.41 15.17 -3.19
C GLU A 376 0.99 15.92 -4.38
N VAL A 377 1.95 15.31 -5.09
CA VAL A 377 2.59 15.87 -6.29
C VAL A 377 1.60 15.85 -7.45
N THR A 378 0.95 14.72 -7.70
CA THR A 378 -0.06 14.57 -8.76
C THR A 378 -1.18 15.60 -8.61
N ARG A 379 -1.69 15.78 -7.38
CA ARG A 379 -2.75 16.75 -7.06
C ARG A 379 -2.30 18.18 -7.26
N HIS A 380 -1.09 18.53 -6.82
CA HIS A 380 -0.55 19.88 -7.01
C HIS A 380 -0.46 20.23 -8.49
N VAL A 381 0.19 19.37 -9.28
CA VAL A 381 0.33 19.54 -10.73
C VAL A 381 -1.04 19.68 -11.40
N LYS A 382 -1.98 18.78 -11.07
CA LYS A 382 -3.34 18.82 -11.62
C LYS A 382 -4.10 20.09 -11.26
N ARG A 383 -4.04 20.54 -9.99
CA ARG A 383 -4.75 21.74 -9.53
C ARG A 383 -4.12 23.02 -10.05
N LEU A 384 -2.79 23.09 -10.10
CA LEU A 384 -2.08 24.20 -10.74
C LEU A 384 -2.48 24.29 -12.21
N ARG A 385 -2.69 23.15 -12.87
CA ARG A 385 -3.17 23.12 -14.24
C ARG A 385 -4.62 23.57 -14.36
N GLU A 386 -5.53 22.93 -13.65
CA GLU A 386 -6.97 23.02 -13.93
C GLU A 386 -7.71 24.11 -13.14
N ARG A 387 -7.12 24.63 -12.06
CA ARG A 387 -7.83 25.47 -11.07
C ARG A 387 -7.12 26.77 -10.70
N TYR A 388 -5.85 26.92 -11.08
CA TYR A 388 -5.09 28.13 -10.80
C TYR A 388 -4.96 28.98 -12.06
N SER A 389 -5.26 30.27 -11.93
CA SER A 389 -5.03 31.28 -12.96
C SER A 389 -3.95 32.24 -12.47
N PRO A 390 -2.88 32.46 -13.26
CA PRO A 390 -1.95 33.57 -13.05
C PRO A 390 -2.67 34.91 -12.84
N PRO A 391 -2.15 35.81 -11.97
CA PRO A 391 -2.75 37.12 -11.80
C PRO A 391 -2.78 37.93 -13.10
N GLU A 392 -3.94 38.51 -13.45
CA GLU A 392 -4.13 39.23 -14.73
C GLU A 392 -3.25 40.47 -14.88
N TRP A 393 -2.92 41.13 -13.76
CA TRP A 393 -2.06 42.31 -13.73
C TRP A 393 -0.58 41.99 -13.98
N ALA A 394 -0.18 40.72 -13.87
CA ALA A 394 1.22 40.32 -13.91
C ALA A 394 1.71 40.11 -15.34
N LYS A 395 2.73 40.88 -15.73
CA LYS A 395 3.41 40.75 -17.03
C LYS A 395 4.75 40.03 -16.92
N ILE A 396 5.33 40.01 -15.72
CA ILE A 396 6.63 39.42 -15.46
C ILE A 396 6.47 38.23 -14.52
N LEU A 397 7.06 37.09 -14.87
CA LEU A 397 7.21 35.94 -13.98
C LEU A 397 8.63 35.90 -13.43
N ILE A 398 8.77 35.89 -12.11
CA ILE A 398 10.03 35.65 -11.42
C ILE A 398 9.97 34.30 -10.73
N LEU A 399 10.80 33.35 -11.20
CA LEU A 399 10.95 32.01 -10.65
C LEU A 399 12.16 31.97 -9.71
N ILE A 400 11.91 31.70 -8.42
CA ILE A 400 12.93 31.67 -7.36
C ILE A 400 13.12 30.21 -6.89
N PRO A 401 14.36 29.68 -6.82
CA PRO A 401 14.56 28.34 -6.28
C PRO A 401 14.18 28.33 -4.80
N ASP A 402 13.44 27.30 -4.39
CA ASP A 402 13.21 27.06 -2.98
C ASP A 402 14.46 26.42 -2.37
N LEU A 403 15.16 27.20 -1.53
CA LEU A 403 16.41 26.78 -0.91
C LEU A 403 16.17 26.02 0.38
N GLU A 404 17.21 25.38 0.91
CA GLU A 404 17.16 24.65 2.18
C GLU A 404 16.51 25.48 3.31
N ALA A 405 15.70 24.80 4.13
CA ALA A 405 14.82 25.35 5.15
C ALA A 405 13.79 26.39 4.65
N LYS A 406 13.50 26.42 3.34
CA LYS A 406 12.51 27.31 2.70
C LYS A 406 12.75 28.78 3.01
N ASN A 407 14.03 29.12 3.24
CA ASN A 407 14.41 30.45 3.71
C ASN A 407 14.10 31.54 2.69
N THR A 408 14.10 31.22 1.39
CA THR A 408 13.72 32.14 0.31
C THR A 408 12.26 32.58 0.38
N ARG A 409 11.38 31.81 1.04
CA ARG A 409 9.97 32.16 1.22
C ARG A 409 9.73 33.22 2.30
N ARG A 410 10.74 33.55 3.13
CA ARG A 410 10.61 34.59 4.18
C ARG A 410 10.26 35.94 3.54
N ARG A 411 9.18 36.57 4.00
CA ARG A 411 8.60 37.80 3.41
C ARG A 411 9.59 38.93 3.14
N GLY A 412 10.56 39.12 4.04
CA GLY A 412 11.59 40.15 3.90
C GLY A 412 12.65 39.82 2.85
N LEU A 413 12.90 38.54 2.55
CA LEU A 413 13.98 38.10 1.67
C LEU A 413 13.55 38.12 0.20
N TYR A 414 12.42 37.50 -0.17
CA TYR A 414 12.00 37.49 -1.57
C TYR A 414 11.69 38.90 -2.09
N ARG A 415 11.13 39.81 -1.27
CA ARG A 415 10.88 41.20 -1.68
C ARG A 415 12.16 41.94 -2.04
N LYS A 416 13.24 41.69 -1.28
CA LYS A 416 14.57 42.24 -1.57
C LYS A 416 15.13 41.65 -2.87
N ILE A 417 14.97 40.34 -3.07
CA ILE A 417 15.39 39.66 -4.30
C ILE A 417 14.65 40.25 -5.51
N VAL A 418 13.32 40.34 -5.46
CA VAL A 418 12.49 40.90 -6.53
C VAL A 418 12.87 42.34 -6.83
N SER A 419 12.99 43.20 -5.81
CA SER A 419 13.39 44.60 -5.99
C SER A 419 14.78 44.72 -6.65
N ALA A 420 15.75 43.92 -6.23
CA ALA A 420 17.10 43.93 -6.80
C ALA A 420 17.12 43.46 -8.27
N ILE A 421 16.38 42.39 -8.58
CA ILE A 421 16.30 41.82 -9.94
C ILE A 421 15.55 42.76 -10.87
N CYS A 422 14.40 43.30 -10.46
CA CYS A 422 13.64 44.28 -11.24
C CYS A 422 14.47 45.54 -11.50
N LYS A 423 15.17 46.07 -10.49
CA LYS A 423 16.08 47.23 -10.65
C LYS A 423 17.20 46.93 -11.65
N LYS A 424 17.84 45.75 -11.56
CA LYS A 424 18.91 45.34 -12.48
C LYS A 424 18.40 45.16 -13.92
N ALA A 425 17.19 44.64 -14.09
CA ALA A 425 16.60 44.37 -15.39
C ALA A 425 15.84 45.56 -15.99
N GLY A 426 15.70 46.69 -15.27
CA GLY A 426 14.92 47.84 -15.72
C GLY A 426 13.41 47.56 -15.78
N LEU A 427 12.92 46.69 -14.89
CA LEU A 427 11.53 46.22 -14.86
C LEU A 427 10.77 46.80 -13.67
N ASP A 428 9.45 46.97 -13.82
CA ASP A 428 8.57 47.38 -12.73
C ASP A 428 8.24 46.19 -11.79
N PRO A 429 8.62 46.22 -10.50
CA PRO A 429 8.26 45.18 -9.55
C PRO A 429 6.75 45.09 -9.29
N GLY A 430 5.97 46.13 -9.59
CA GLY A 430 4.50 46.14 -9.42
C GLY A 430 3.75 45.21 -10.36
N VAL A 431 4.36 44.81 -11.49
CA VAL A 431 3.78 43.85 -12.45
C VAL A 431 4.48 42.49 -12.42
N ALA A 432 5.27 42.22 -11.37
CA ALA A 432 5.98 40.97 -11.17
C ALA A 432 5.20 40.00 -10.30
N HIS A 433 4.89 38.83 -10.86
CA HIS A 433 4.38 37.70 -10.12
C HIS A 433 5.53 36.76 -9.72
N VAL A 434 5.52 36.36 -8.46
CA VAL A 434 6.59 35.56 -7.85
C VAL A 434 6.12 34.13 -7.68
N CYS A 435 6.83 33.21 -8.31
CA CYS A 435 6.68 31.79 -8.08
C CYS A 435 7.98 31.22 -7.53
N PHE A 436 7.88 30.26 -6.63
CA PHE A 436 8.98 29.40 -6.27
C PHE A 436 9.03 28.20 -7.22
N TYR A 437 10.20 27.56 -7.34
CA TYR A 437 10.28 26.23 -7.92
C TYR A 437 11.10 25.29 -7.04
N SER A 438 10.62 24.06 -6.89
CA SER A 438 11.22 23.09 -5.99
C SER A 438 10.87 21.65 -6.37
N PRO A 439 11.80 20.69 -6.26
CA PRO A 439 11.46 19.28 -6.26
C PRO A 439 10.66 18.94 -5.00
N PRO A 440 9.63 18.10 -5.08
CA PRO A 440 9.07 17.47 -6.29
C PRO A 440 8.01 18.31 -7.03
N PHE A 441 7.57 19.44 -6.46
CA PHE A 441 6.32 20.10 -6.84
C PHE A 441 6.41 20.97 -8.11
N GLY A 442 7.59 21.23 -8.65
CA GLY A 442 7.71 22.13 -9.79
C GLY A 442 7.41 23.57 -9.36
N VAL A 443 6.52 24.25 -10.09
CA VAL A 443 6.15 25.64 -9.81
C VAL A 443 5.22 25.73 -8.61
N ILE A 444 5.53 26.64 -7.68
CA ILE A 444 4.73 26.95 -6.49
C ILE A 444 4.47 28.46 -6.48
N PRO A 445 3.26 28.91 -6.88
CA PRO A 445 2.87 30.31 -6.74
C PRO A 445 2.99 30.78 -5.29
N MET A 446 3.39 32.03 -5.10
CA MET A 446 3.56 32.62 -3.77
C MET A 446 2.29 32.54 -2.92
N GLU A 447 1.12 32.68 -3.56
CA GLU A 447 -0.20 32.62 -2.91
C GLU A 447 -0.48 31.24 -2.30
N LEU A 448 0.21 30.20 -2.77
CA LEU A 448 0.07 28.82 -2.31
C LEU A 448 1.25 28.35 -1.45
N ALA A 449 2.32 29.15 -1.34
CA ALA A 449 3.60 28.72 -0.78
C ALA A 449 3.56 28.35 0.72
N GLU A 450 2.54 28.80 1.45
CA GLU A 450 2.33 28.49 2.89
C GLU A 450 1.27 27.40 3.11
N THR A 451 0.72 26.82 2.04
CA THR A 451 -0.33 25.80 2.12
C THR A 451 0.24 24.38 2.17
N TYR A 452 -0.51 23.44 2.72
CA TYR A 452 -0.17 22.02 2.65
C TYR A 452 -0.39 21.47 1.22
N PRO A 453 0.52 20.65 0.69
CA PRO A 453 1.78 20.17 1.29
C PRO A 453 2.98 21.09 1.01
N LEU A 454 2.78 22.18 0.25
CA LEU A 454 3.83 23.01 -0.33
C LEU A 454 4.73 23.70 0.70
N TYR A 455 4.31 23.85 1.95
CA TYR A 455 5.17 24.32 3.03
C TYR A 455 5.72 23.20 3.93
N GLN A 456 5.02 22.09 4.09
CA GLN A 456 5.38 20.99 5.00
C GLN A 456 5.99 19.79 4.26
N TYR A 457 7.16 19.98 3.64
CA TYR A 457 7.93 18.90 3.04
C TYR A 457 9.44 19.17 3.08
N GLU A 458 10.20 18.09 3.05
CA GLU A 458 11.66 18.06 2.84
C GLU A 458 11.98 17.07 1.72
N TYR A 459 13.10 17.29 1.04
CA TYR A 459 13.59 16.41 -0.01
C TYR A 459 15.10 16.21 0.12
N ALA A 460 15.60 15.07 -0.35
CA ALA A 460 17.04 14.78 -0.37
C ALA A 460 17.79 15.75 -1.30
N TYR A 461 18.83 16.40 -0.77
CA TYR A 461 19.67 17.34 -1.51
C TYR A 461 21.06 16.74 -1.82
N PRO A 462 21.59 16.91 -3.04
CA PRO A 462 20.91 17.45 -4.22
C PRO A 462 19.84 16.47 -4.75
N PRO A 463 18.79 16.97 -5.43
CA PRO A 463 17.77 16.13 -6.06
C PRO A 463 18.36 15.31 -7.22
N ASP A 464 17.78 14.15 -7.50
CA ASP A 464 18.18 13.32 -8.64
C ASP A 464 17.75 13.94 -9.99
N ILE A 465 18.41 13.53 -11.07
CA ILE A 465 18.21 14.10 -12.40
C ILE A 465 16.77 14.00 -12.91
N GLU A 466 16.03 12.93 -12.55
CA GLU A 466 14.64 12.77 -12.99
C GLU A 466 13.71 13.74 -12.23
N SER A 467 14.01 14.01 -10.96
CA SER A 467 13.34 15.07 -10.20
C SER A 467 13.61 16.46 -10.79
N ILE A 468 14.85 16.74 -11.22
CA ILE A 468 15.21 18.00 -11.88
C ILE A 468 14.47 18.15 -13.21
N LYS A 469 14.47 17.10 -14.06
CA LYS A 469 13.72 17.08 -15.32
C LYS A 469 12.22 17.28 -15.11
N HIS A 470 11.65 16.68 -14.07
CA HIS A 470 10.25 16.86 -13.72
C HIS A 470 9.93 18.33 -13.40
N VAL A 471 10.71 18.98 -12.53
CA VAL A 471 10.57 20.41 -12.22
C VAL A 471 10.72 21.25 -13.49
N ALA A 472 11.71 20.93 -14.33
CA ALA A 472 11.94 21.65 -15.58
C ALA A 472 10.73 21.57 -16.52
N HIS A 473 10.11 20.39 -16.63
CA HIS A 473 8.90 20.19 -17.42
C HIS A 473 7.70 20.98 -16.86
N GLN A 474 7.50 20.97 -15.54
CA GLN A 474 6.41 21.68 -14.88
C GLN A 474 6.50 23.21 -15.05
N ILE A 475 7.71 23.76 -15.00
CA ILE A 475 7.93 25.19 -15.28
C ILE A 475 7.54 25.53 -16.73
N LEU A 476 7.90 24.69 -17.71
CA LEU A 476 7.54 24.92 -19.11
C LEU A 476 6.04 24.83 -19.33
N GLU A 477 5.37 23.84 -18.73
CA GLU A 477 3.91 23.70 -18.79
C GLU A 477 3.21 24.94 -18.21
N TYR A 478 3.69 25.45 -17.06
CA TYR A 478 3.17 26.65 -16.44
C TYR A 478 3.38 27.90 -17.32
N ILE A 479 4.58 28.08 -17.88
CA ILE A 479 4.92 29.21 -18.76
C ILE A 479 4.03 29.21 -20.01
N ASN A 480 3.88 28.08 -20.68
CA ASN A 480 3.14 27.99 -21.95
C ASN A 480 1.64 28.29 -21.79
N ARG A 481 1.11 28.22 -20.57
CA ARG A 481 -0.30 28.49 -20.24
C ARG A 481 -0.53 29.86 -19.64
N SER A 482 0.53 30.67 -19.55
CA SER A 482 0.50 31.99 -18.94
C SER A 482 0.63 33.09 -19.98
N GLN A 483 0.31 34.32 -19.57
CA GLN A 483 0.38 35.52 -20.41
C GLN A 483 1.62 36.39 -20.13
N TYR A 484 2.61 35.87 -19.41
CA TYR A 484 3.81 36.64 -19.08
C TYR A 484 4.62 36.96 -20.34
N THR A 485 5.00 38.24 -20.49
CA THR A 485 5.86 38.71 -21.58
C THR A 485 7.34 38.57 -21.24
N THR A 486 7.68 38.49 -19.96
CA THR A 486 9.06 38.39 -19.48
C THR A 486 9.15 37.35 -18.38
N ILE A 487 10.08 36.41 -18.53
CA ILE A 487 10.29 35.32 -17.59
C ILE A 487 11.72 35.38 -17.10
N ILE A 488 11.90 35.46 -15.79
CA ILE A 488 13.20 35.48 -15.14
C ILE A 488 13.31 34.24 -14.26
N LEU A 489 14.25 33.36 -14.59
CA LEU A 489 14.61 32.21 -13.77
C LEU A 489 15.85 32.56 -12.95
N LEU A 490 15.67 32.61 -11.63
CA LEU A 490 16.79 32.76 -10.71
C LEU A 490 17.44 31.40 -10.45
N VAL A 491 18.76 31.36 -10.39
CA VAL A 491 19.53 30.13 -10.15
C VAL A 491 20.60 30.37 -9.10
N GLU A 492 20.86 29.38 -8.27
CA GLU A 492 22.02 29.32 -7.38
C GLU A 492 23.03 28.26 -7.83
N ASP A 493 24.14 28.16 -7.09
CA ASP A 493 25.14 27.12 -7.29
C ASP A 493 24.56 25.77 -6.78
N GLY A 494 24.38 24.80 -7.67
CA GLY A 494 23.76 23.51 -7.37
C GLY A 494 22.76 23.08 -8.44
N TRP A 495 21.74 22.30 -8.05
CA TRP A 495 20.78 21.67 -8.98
C TRP A 495 19.97 22.67 -9.83
N SER A 496 19.77 23.91 -9.35
CA SER A 496 19.09 24.94 -10.14
C SER A 496 19.91 25.37 -11.37
N ARG A 497 21.24 25.17 -11.35
CA ARG A 497 22.10 25.39 -12.52
C ARG A 497 21.89 24.29 -13.55
N ASP A 498 21.83 23.03 -13.12
CA ASP A 498 21.55 21.89 -14.00
C ASP A 498 20.18 22.07 -14.69
N LEU A 499 19.18 22.56 -13.96
CA LEU A 499 17.88 22.93 -14.52
C LEU A 499 17.99 24.05 -15.57
N ALA A 500 18.84 25.05 -15.34
CA ALA A 500 19.05 26.15 -16.27
C ALA A 500 19.73 25.70 -17.57
N GLU A 501 20.66 24.74 -17.48
CA GLU A 501 21.32 24.13 -18.64
C GLU A 501 20.33 23.38 -19.54
N ILE A 502 19.30 22.73 -18.95
CA ILE A 502 18.20 22.12 -19.72
C ILE A 502 17.50 23.16 -20.61
N TYR A 503 17.31 24.40 -20.12
CA TYR A 503 16.68 25.46 -20.90
C TYR A 503 17.61 26.14 -21.88
N ALA A 504 18.86 26.38 -21.50
CA ALA A 504 19.86 27.01 -22.35
C ALA A 504 20.11 26.18 -23.63
N ASN A 505 20.04 24.85 -23.51
CA ASN A 505 20.21 23.91 -24.60
C ASN A 505 18.89 23.51 -25.28
N GLY A 506 17.76 24.09 -24.85
CA GLY A 506 16.42 23.73 -25.32
C GLY A 506 15.76 24.80 -26.20
N PRO A 507 14.54 24.52 -26.72
CA PRO A 507 13.80 25.45 -27.59
C PRO A 507 13.28 26.71 -26.87
N TYR A 508 13.50 26.84 -25.57
CA TYR A 508 13.02 27.93 -24.71
C TYR A 508 14.12 28.93 -24.32
N ARG A 509 15.34 28.78 -24.84
CA ARG A 509 16.50 29.63 -24.51
C ARG A 509 16.22 31.13 -24.66
N ASP A 510 15.40 31.51 -25.64
CA ASP A 510 15.09 32.91 -25.96
C ASP A 510 13.88 33.44 -25.15
N LYS A 511 13.14 32.55 -24.48
CA LYS A 511 11.95 32.91 -23.67
C LYS A 511 12.25 33.11 -22.19
N ILE A 512 13.30 32.46 -21.66
CA ILE A 512 13.61 32.46 -20.22
C ILE A 512 14.94 33.17 -19.99
N LYS A 513 14.90 34.32 -19.30
CA LYS A 513 16.11 35.03 -18.88
C LYS A 513 16.66 34.39 -17.61
N ILE A 514 17.86 33.83 -17.68
CA ILE A 514 18.53 33.19 -16.54
C ILE A 514 19.37 34.24 -15.79
N GLU A 515 19.16 34.39 -14.49
CA GLU A 515 19.88 35.33 -13.62
C GLU A 515 20.38 34.61 -12.36
N ARG A 516 21.56 34.99 -11.84
CA ARG A 516 22.05 34.45 -10.56
C ARG A 516 21.24 35.01 -9.39
N LEU A 517 20.89 34.16 -8.44
CA LEU A 517 20.24 34.53 -7.20
C LEU A 517 21.16 35.44 -6.39
N PRO A 518 20.75 36.70 -6.08
CA PRO A 518 21.57 37.60 -5.28
C PRO A 518 21.50 37.17 -3.80
N LEU A 519 22.40 36.28 -3.40
CA LEU A 519 22.51 35.84 -2.01
C LEU A 519 22.97 37.01 -1.13
N THR A 520 22.06 37.58 -0.35
CA THR A 520 22.45 38.50 0.75
C THR A 520 23.31 37.74 1.76
N SER A 521 24.30 38.40 2.36
CA SER A 521 25.33 37.85 3.26
C SER A 521 24.83 36.97 4.43
N GLY A 522 23.52 36.97 4.73
CA GLY A 522 22.90 36.08 5.70
C GLY A 522 22.59 34.65 5.22
N VAL A 523 22.50 34.40 3.90
CA VAL A 523 22.17 33.06 3.37
C VAL A 523 23.41 32.16 3.32
N LYS A 524 24.60 32.73 3.08
CA LYS A 524 25.88 32.00 3.10
C LYS A 524 26.23 31.38 4.47
N LYS A 525 25.64 31.86 5.56
CA LYS A 525 25.90 31.39 6.93
C LYS A 525 25.06 30.18 7.36
N ILE A 526 24.12 29.75 6.53
CA ILE A 526 23.18 28.65 6.82
C ILE A 526 23.48 27.42 5.95
N ILE A 527 24.24 27.61 4.86
CA ILE A 527 24.65 26.56 3.90
C ILE A 527 26.11 26.10 4.16
N SER A 528 26.81 26.72 5.13
CA SER A 528 28.10 26.29 5.68
C SER A 528 27.90 25.73 7.08
#